data_AF-A7TKU5-F1
#
_entry.id   AF-A7TKU5-F1
#
_cell.length_a   1.000
_cell.length_b   1.000
_cell.length_c   1.000
_cell.angle_alpha   90.00
_cell.angle_beta   90.00
_cell.angle_gamma   90.00
#
_symmetry.space_group_name_H-M   'P 1'
#
loop_
_entity.id
_entity.type
_entity.pdbx_description
1 polymer ?
#
loop_
_entity_poly.entity_id
_entity_poly.type
_entity_poly.pdbx_seq_one_letter_code
_entity_poly.pdbx_strand_id
1 'polypeptide(L)'
;MTSLPFSDHEVSVYYQQQAENMFKETLSSLEMVEVHPDVLKLLHKSDVYNETNSRKRGSRDTDVDIGYQKSKQAKNTTTQGIDDSRYSLEGSIHDMDKYEIILSYLRHQELTLDELMSRTILNQWAINNDYVSNGLEMVDMKIEKQIKEIEQINKYREQSQNKFANAEKMMTTDWHDSLRNNLK
;
A
#
# COMPACT_ATOMS: atom_id res chain seq x y z
N MET A 1 -22.13 -12.15 21.52
CA MET A 1 -21.13 -11.88 20.46
C MET A 1 -20.62 -13.18 19.78
N THR A 2 -21.37 -14.29 19.82
CA THR A 2 -20.91 -15.57 19.27
C THR A 2 -21.89 -16.07 18.22
N SER A 3 -21.59 -15.75 16.95
CA SER A 3 -22.16 -16.44 15.79
C SER A 3 -21.17 -17.53 15.36
N LEU A 4 -21.68 -18.70 14.96
CA LEU A 4 -20.89 -19.88 14.59
C LEU A 4 -21.07 -20.16 13.09
N PRO A 5 -20.43 -19.39 12.18
CA PRO A 5 -20.68 -19.46 10.74
C PRO A 5 -20.45 -20.83 10.09
N PHE A 6 -19.64 -21.71 10.67
CA PHE A 6 -19.44 -23.09 10.19
C PHE A 6 -20.44 -24.10 10.76
N SER A 7 -21.23 -23.72 11.77
CA SER A 7 -22.28 -24.56 12.35
C SER A 7 -23.67 -24.06 11.96
N ASP A 8 -23.82 -22.74 11.80
CA ASP A 8 -25.05 -22.02 11.45
C ASP A 8 -25.28 -22.01 9.92
N HIS A 9 -25.10 -23.15 9.25
CA HIS A 9 -25.09 -23.24 7.78
C HIS A 9 -26.44 -22.92 7.10
N GLU A 10 -27.52 -22.78 7.87
CA GLU A 10 -28.87 -22.50 7.37
C GLU A 10 -29.47 -21.22 7.97
N VAL A 11 -28.70 -20.14 8.06
CA VAL A 11 -29.33 -18.82 8.27
C VAL A 11 -30.09 -18.45 7.00
N SER A 12 -31.41 -18.69 7.01
CA SER A 12 -32.31 -18.29 5.92
C SER A 12 -32.10 -16.82 5.57
N VAL A 13 -32.12 -16.50 4.28
CA VAL A 13 -32.07 -15.12 3.75
C VAL A 13 -33.09 -14.21 4.43
N TYR A 14 -34.22 -14.78 4.85
CA TYR A 14 -35.24 -14.10 5.65
C TYR A 14 -34.69 -13.54 6.98
N TYR A 15 -33.93 -14.34 7.74
CA TYR A 15 -33.35 -13.90 9.01
C TYR A 15 -32.24 -12.87 8.83
N GLN A 16 -31.48 -12.95 7.72
CA GLN A 16 -30.51 -11.92 7.36
C GLN A 16 -31.20 -10.58 7.10
N GLN A 17 -32.27 -10.58 6.29
CA GLN A 17 -33.05 -9.37 6.01
C GLN A 17 -33.71 -8.79 7.27
N GLN A 18 -34.24 -9.66 8.15
CA GLN A 18 -34.83 -9.20 9.41
C GLN A 18 -33.77 -8.58 10.34
N ALA A 19 -32.58 -9.17 10.44
CA ALA A 19 -31.47 -8.60 11.21
C ALA A 19 -31.02 -7.25 10.63
N GLU A 20 -30.92 -7.13 9.30
CA GLU A 20 -30.60 -5.86 8.64
C GLU A 20 -31.66 -4.79 8.87
N ASN A 21 -32.94 -5.14 8.84
CA ASN A 21 -34.03 -4.19 9.09
C ASN A 21 -34.02 -3.69 10.53
N MET A 22 -33.84 -4.59 11.51
CA MET A 22 -33.67 -4.18 12.92
C MET A 22 -32.42 -3.32 13.10
N PHE A 23 -31.32 -3.62 12.39
CA PHE A 23 -30.13 -2.78 12.41
C PHE A 23 -30.41 -1.38 11.83
N LYS A 24 -31.13 -1.28 10.72
CA LYS A 24 -31.52 0.01 10.12
C LYS A 24 -32.46 0.81 11.02
N GLU A 25 -33.41 0.16 11.70
CA GLU A 25 -34.33 0.80 12.65
C GLU A 25 -33.60 1.31 13.90
N THR A 26 -32.66 0.52 14.43
CA THR A 26 -31.81 0.94 15.56
C THR A 26 -30.83 2.05 15.15
N LEU A 27 -30.27 1.99 13.94
CA LEU A 27 -29.43 3.06 13.39
C LEU A 27 -30.24 4.35 13.16
N SER A 28 -31.49 4.25 12.70
CA SER A 28 -32.36 5.40 12.46
C SER A 28 -32.86 6.06 13.76
N SER A 29 -32.94 5.29 14.84
CA SER A 29 -33.27 5.81 16.18
C SER A 29 -32.05 6.34 16.94
N LEU A 30 -30.83 5.99 16.50
CA LEU A 30 -29.59 6.60 16.99
C LEU A 30 -29.31 7.88 16.18
N GLU A 31 -29.52 9.04 16.79
CA GLU A 31 -29.24 10.37 16.21
C GLU A 31 -27.73 10.68 16.01
N MET A 32 -26.86 9.66 15.96
CA MET A 32 -25.41 9.82 15.74
C MET A 32 -24.97 9.06 14.49
N VAL A 33 -25.08 9.73 13.35
CA VAL A 33 -24.36 9.39 12.12
C VAL A 33 -22.95 9.98 12.19
N GLU A 34 -22.18 9.63 13.22
CA GLU A 34 -20.74 9.87 13.18
C GLU A 34 -20.07 8.57 12.81
N VAL A 35 -19.69 8.48 11.53
CA VAL A 35 -18.84 7.41 11.02
C VAL A 35 -17.59 7.36 11.89
N HIS A 36 -17.34 6.20 12.50
CA HIS A 36 -16.18 6.00 13.37
C HIS A 36 -14.90 6.51 12.69
N PRO A 37 -14.01 7.24 13.38
CA PRO A 37 -12.87 7.92 12.77
C PRO A 37 -11.96 6.99 11.97
N ASP A 38 -11.88 5.71 12.34
CA ASP A 38 -11.09 4.72 11.58
C ASP A 38 -11.78 4.26 10.28
N VAL A 39 -13.11 4.32 10.20
CA VAL A 39 -13.86 4.09 8.96
C VAL A 39 -13.77 5.33 8.06
N LEU A 40 -13.79 6.53 8.64
CA LEU A 40 -13.50 7.77 7.91
C LEU A 40 -12.08 7.73 7.30
N LYS A 41 -11.06 7.24 8.01
CA LYS A 41 -9.70 7.08 7.46
C LYS A 41 -9.62 6.09 6.30
N LEU A 42 -10.51 5.09 6.25
CA LEU A 42 -10.57 4.13 5.15
C LEU A 42 -11.34 4.69 3.94
N LEU A 43 -12.39 5.47 4.18
CA LEU A 43 -13.17 6.15 3.14
C LEU A 43 -12.40 7.33 2.53
N HIS A 44 -11.71 8.14 3.35
CA HIS A 44 -10.89 9.26 2.89
C HIS A 44 -9.67 8.83 2.06
N LYS A 45 -9.38 7.52 1.91
CA LYS A 45 -8.37 7.07 0.96
C LYS A 45 -8.76 7.29 -0.51
N SER A 46 -10.02 7.60 -0.82
CA SER A 46 -10.40 8.00 -2.20
C SER A 46 -10.04 9.44 -2.54
N ASP A 47 -9.87 10.32 -1.56
CA ASP A 47 -9.66 11.76 -1.80
C ASP A 47 -8.18 12.18 -1.67
N VAL A 48 -7.28 11.22 -1.44
CA VAL A 48 -5.82 11.48 -1.25
C VAL A 48 -5.06 11.66 -2.57
N TYR A 49 -5.72 11.74 -3.73
CA TYR A 49 -5.04 11.98 -5.01
C TYR A 49 -5.18 13.39 -5.60
N ASN A 50 -5.88 14.31 -4.96
CA ASN A 50 -5.87 15.71 -5.38
C ASN A 50 -5.56 16.60 -4.16
N GLU A 51 -4.31 17.05 -4.11
CA GLU A 51 -3.70 18.01 -3.16
C GLU A 51 -2.68 17.37 -2.21
N THR A 52 -1.44 17.87 -2.31
CA THR A 52 -0.22 17.49 -1.56
C THR A 52 0.71 16.42 -2.17
N ASN A 53 0.92 16.48 -3.49
CA ASN A 53 2.19 16.05 -4.09
C ASN A 53 3.26 17.17 -4.08
N SER A 54 3.35 17.92 -2.98
CA SER A 54 4.49 18.77 -2.65
C SER A 54 5.31 18.11 -1.54
N ARG A 55 6.13 17.14 -1.98
CA ARG A 55 7.41 16.76 -1.38
C ARG A 55 7.41 16.49 0.13
N LYS A 56 7.03 15.27 0.51
CA LYS A 56 7.65 14.58 1.65
C LYS A 56 8.18 13.22 1.20
N ARG A 57 9.40 13.23 0.65
CA ARG A 57 10.25 12.04 0.65
C ARG A 57 11.23 12.16 1.83
N GLY A 58 11.05 11.26 2.78
CA GLY A 58 12.14 10.60 3.50
C GLY A 58 13.02 11.44 4.40
N SER A 59 12.70 11.43 5.69
CA SER A 59 13.73 11.46 6.73
C SER A 59 14.37 10.08 6.80
N ARG A 60 15.61 9.93 6.32
CA ARG A 60 16.70 9.22 7.01
C ARG A 60 17.95 9.14 6.12
N ASP A 61 19.05 9.57 6.71
CA ASP A 61 20.44 9.22 6.38
C ASP A 61 21.10 9.92 5.17
N THR A 62 21.18 11.24 5.21
CA THR A 62 22.39 11.98 4.82
C THR A 62 22.38 13.35 5.49
N ASP A 63 23.31 13.55 6.41
CA ASP A 63 23.46 14.74 7.27
C ASP A 63 24.05 15.96 6.52
N VAL A 64 23.72 16.13 5.23
CA VAL A 64 24.38 17.11 4.35
C VAL A 64 23.40 17.76 3.38
N ASP A 65 22.34 18.44 3.86
CA ASP A 65 21.69 19.44 2.98
C ASP A 65 20.78 20.50 3.61
N ILE A 66 20.88 20.77 4.92
CA ILE A 66 20.12 21.88 5.54
C ILE A 66 20.90 23.21 5.47
N GLY A 67 22.21 23.16 5.19
CA GLY A 67 23.09 24.33 5.11
C GLY A 67 22.93 25.17 3.84
N TYR A 68 22.55 24.57 2.71
CA TYR A 68 22.57 25.25 1.40
C TYR A 68 21.43 26.24 1.17
N GLN A 69 20.30 26.12 1.89
CA GLN A 69 19.19 27.05 1.73
C GLN A 69 19.27 28.30 2.62
N LYS A 70 20.05 28.27 3.72
CA LYS A 70 20.22 29.43 4.60
C LYS A 70 21.34 30.40 4.17
N SER A 71 22.23 30.00 3.27
CA SER A 71 23.37 30.82 2.85
C SER A 71 23.06 31.86 1.76
N LYS A 72 21.89 31.84 1.12
CA LYS A 72 21.51 32.89 0.14
C LYS A 72 21.30 34.28 0.76
N GLN A 73 21.25 34.40 2.08
CA GLN A 73 21.25 35.69 2.78
C GLN A 73 22.65 36.19 3.19
N ALA A 74 23.68 35.34 3.08
CA ALA A 74 25.06 35.73 3.33
C ALA A 74 25.72 36.14 2.02
N LYS A 75 25.64 37.44 1.73
CA LYS A 75 26.57 38.11 0.82
C LYS A 75 28.01 37.78 1.25
N ASN A 76 28.87 37.49 0.28
CA ASN A 76 30.34 37.36 0.40
C ASN A 76 30.91 35.97 0.72
N THR A 77 30.69 34.98 -0.14
CA THR A 77 31.74 33.98 -0.43
C THR A 77 31.67 33.55 -1.89
N THR A 78 32.82 33.57 -2.53
CA THR A 78 33.09 33.21 -3.93
C THR A 78 32.93 31.71 -4.18
N THR A 79 31.70 31.23 -4.24
CA THR A 79 31.39 30.00 -4.97
C THR A 79 30.49 30.38 -6.14
N GLN A 80 31.12 30.60 -7.29
CA GLN A 80 30.41 30.66 -8.57
C GLN A 80 29.72 29.31 -8.76
N GLY A 81 28.40 29.27 -8.59
CA GLY A 81 27.60 28.19 -9.13
C GLY A 81 27.82 28.10 -10.64
N ILE A 82 27.63 26.90 -11.20
CA ILE A 82 27.71 26.70 -12.65
C ILE A 82 26.72 27.67 -13.30
N ASP A 83 27.25 28.53 -14.15
CA ASP A 83 26.49 29.56 -14.84
C ASP A 83 25.79 28.92 -16.05
N ASP A 84 24.52 28.59 -15.88
CA ASP A 84 23.68 27.99 -16.91
C ASP A 84 23.37 28.93 -18.08
N SER A 85 23.67 30.23 -17.96
CA SER A 85 23.50 31.19 -19.05
C SER A 85 24.41 30.89 -20.25
N ARG A 86 25.53 30.19 -20.03
CA ARG A 86 26.46 29.73 -21.09
C ARG A 86 25.86 28.65 -21.99
N TYR A 87 24.83 27.95 -21.53
CA TYR A 87 24.11 26.94 -22.31
C TYR A 87 22.81 27.49 -22.92
N SER A 88 22.50 28.78 -22.71
CA SER A 88 21.31 29.39 -23.28
C SER A 88 21.50 29.68 -24.79
N LEU A 89 20.62 29.08 -25.61
CA LEU A 89 20.63 29.20 -27.06
C LEU A 89 20.11 30.55 -27.60
N GLU A 90 19.70 31.48 -26.73
CA GLU A 90 18.94 32.68 -27.10
C GLU A 90 19.77 33.88 -27.63
N GLY A 91 21.06 33.68 -27.94
CA GLY A 91 21.95 34.73 -28.47
C GLY A 91 22.56 34.39 -29.83
N SER A 92 22.87 35.43 -30.61
CA SER A 92 23.46 35.43 -31.97
C SER A 92 24.23 34.16 -32.37
N ILE A 93 23.83 33.57 -33.50
CA ILE A 93 24.27 32.29 -34.08
C ILE A 93 25.75 32.31 -34.54
N HIS A 94 26.47 33.42 -34.36
CA HIS A 94 27.81 33.64 -34.91
C HIS A 94 28.98 33.59 -33.90
N ASP A 95 28.74 33.27 -32.63
CA ASP A 95 29.82 33.07 -31.66
C ASP A 95 30.46 31.69 -31.82
N MET A 96 31.76 31.66 -32.13
CA MET A 96 32.59 30.46 -32.25
C MET A 96 32.53 29.59 -30.98
N ASP A 97 32.40 30.21 -29.81
CA ASP A 97 32.29 29.54 -28.52
C ASP A 97 31.03 28.67 -28.41
N LYS A 98 29.91 29.06 -29.04
CA LYS A 98 28.68 28.25 -29.06
C LYS A 98 28.84 27.00 -29.91
N TYR A 99 29.61 27.07 -31.00
CA TYR A 99 29.93 25.91 -31.82
C TYR A 99 30.78 24.90 -31.05
N GLU A 100 31.75 25.35 -30.24
CA GLU A 100 32.57 24.48 -29.40
C GLU A 100 31.74 23.78 -28.31
N ILE A 101 30.78 24.48 -27.71
CA ILE A 101 29.83 23.89 -26.76
C ILE A 101 28.95 22.83 -27.45
N ILE A 102 28.43 23.11 -28.65
CA ILE A 102 27.62 22.14 -29.40
C ILE A 102 28.46 20.92 -29.79
N LEU A 103 29.70 21.11 -30.26
CA LEU A 103 30.63 20.04 -30.61
C LEU A 103 31.00 19.15 -29.41
N SER A 104 31.30 19.76 -28.26
CA SER A 104 31.61 19.01 -27.04
C SER A 104 30.41 18.20 -26.54
N TYR A 105 29.20 18.77 -26.60
CA TYR A 105 27.97 18.06 -26.27
C TYR A 105 27.70 16.89 -27.23
N LEU A 106 27.85 17.11 -28.54
CA LEU A 106 27.67 16.07 -29.56
C LEU A 106 28.66 14.92 -29.37
N ARG A 107 29.93 15.25 -29.09
CA ARG A 107 30.98 14.24 -28.86
C ARG A 107 30.75 13.45 -27.57
N HIS A 108 30.24 14.10 -26.52
CA HIS A 108 29.82 13.41 -25.31
C HIS A 108 28.67 12.43 -25.58
N GLN A 109 27.67 12.84 -26.35
CA GLN A 109 26.57 11.96 -26.74
C GLN A 109 27.05 10.78 -27.57
N GLU A 110 27.93 11.00 -28.54
CA GLU A 110 28.54 9.95 -29.37
C GLU A 110 29.30 8.93 -28.51
N LEU A 111 30.20 9.39 -27.63
CA LEU A 111 30.94 8.51 -26.71
C LEU A 111 30.02 7.73 -25.76
N THR A 112 28.96 8.38 -25.27
CA THR A 112 28.01 7.73 -24.36
C THR A 112 27.21 6.63 -25.07
N LEU A 113 26.79 6.87 -26.31
CA LEU A 113 26.03 5.91 -27.11
C LEU A 113 26.93 4.76 -27.59
N ASP A 114 28.13 5.08 -28.09
CA ASP A 114 28.99 4.12 -28.77
C ASP A 114 29.81 3.28 -27.78
N GLU A 115 30.27 3.86 -26.67
CA GLU A 115 31.15 3.17 -25.74
C GLU A 115 30.45 2.71 -24.45
N LEU A 116 29.60 3.56 -23.86
CA LEU A 116 29.01 3.26 -22.55
C LEU A 116 27.74 2.41 -22.67
N MET A 117 26.79 2.87 -23.49
CA MET A 117 25.49 2.21 -23.66
C MET A 117 25.65 0.82 -24.29
N SER A 118 26.45 0.70 -25.35
CA SER A 118 26.71 -0.57 -26.04
C SER A 118 27.28 -1.65 -25.10
N ARG A 119 28.12 -1.27 -24.13
CA ARG A 119 28.76 -2.17 -23.17
C ARG A 119 27.89 -2.49 -21.96
N THR A 120 27.06 -1.56 -21.51
CA THR A 120 26.38 -1.66 -20.20
C THR A 120 24.90 -2.02 -20.29
N ILE A 121 24.22 -1.70 -21.41
CA ILE A 121 22.76 -1.79 -21.47
C ILE A 121 22.23 -3.22 -21.34
N LEU A 122 22.89 -4.19 -22.00
CA LEU A 122 22.47 -5.59 -21.94
C LEU A 122 22.67 -6.19 -20.55
N ASN A 123 23.82 -5.90 -19.92
CA ASN A 123 24.12 -6.38 -18.58
C ASN A 123 23.18 -5.76 -17.55
N GLN A 124 22.92 -4.46 -17.65
CA GLN A 124 21.99 -3.79 -16.74
C GLN A 124 20.55 -4.31 -16.92
N TRP A 125 20.14 -4.57 -18.16
CA TRP A 125 18.81 -5.11 -18.44
C TRP A 125 18.65 -6.55 -17.92
N ALA A 126 19.67 -7.39 -18.09
CA ALA A 126 19.69 -8.73 -17.53
C ALA A 126 19.60 -8.72 -15.99
N ILE A 127 20.43 -7.91 -15.32
CA ILE A 127 20.41 -7.78 -13.84
C ILE A 127 19.05 -7.28 -13.36
N ASN A 128 18.46 -6.29 -14.03
CA ASN A 128 17.16 -5.75 -13.67
C ASN A 128 16.05 -6.79 -13.85
N ASN A 129 16.09 -7.59 -14.92
CA ASN A 129 15.13 -8.65 -15.15
C ASN A 129 15.24 -9.77 -14.10
N ASP A 130 16.46 -10.15 -13.72
CA ASP A 130 16.69 -11.13 -12.65
C ASP A 130 16.16 -10.60 -11.32
N TYR A 131 16.39 -9.32 -11.01
CA TYR A 131 15.87 -8.70 -9.81
C TYR A 131 14.33 -8.70 -9.76
N VAL A 132 13.68 -8.35 -10.87
CA VAL A 132 12.22 -8.38 -10.97
C VAL A 132 11.69 -9.81 -10.85
N SER A 133 12.32 -10.78 -11.51
CA SER A 133 11.91 -12.18 -11.47
C SER A 133 12.01 -12.76 -10.05
N ASN A 134 13.11 -12.51 -9.35
CA ASN A 134 13.27 -12.92 -7.95
C ASN A 134 12.26 -12.22 -7.03
N GLY A 135 11.95 -10.95 -7.32
CA GLY A 135 10.92 -10.20 -6.62
C GLY A 135 9.53 -10.83 -6.76
N LEU A 136 9.17 -11.25 -7.96
CA LEU A 136 7.90 -11.94 -8.24
C LEU A 136 7.84 -13.28 -7.51
N GLU A 137 8.88 -14.11 -7.61
CA GLU A 137 8.94 -15.40 -6.92
C GLU A 137 8.78 -15.24 -5.40
N MET A 138 9.40 -14.22 -4.80
CA MET A 138 9.26 -13.97 -3.37
C MET A 138 7.84 -13.52 -2.97
N VAL A 139 7.14 -12.79 -3.84
CA VAL A 139 5.74 -12.42 -3.61
C VAL A 139 4.84 -13.64 -3.71
N ASP A 140 5.04 -14.49 -4.71
CA ASP A 140 4.25 -15.71 -4.89
C ASP A 140 4.41 -16.68 -3.71
N MET A 141 5.65 -16.88 -3.23
CA MET A 141 5.90 -17.67 -2.02
C MET A 141 5.16 -17.13 -0.79
N LYS A 142 5.08 -15.80 -0.64
CA LYS A 142 4.34 -15.17 0.47
C LYS A 142 2.84 -15.37 0.33
N ILE A 143 2.30 -15.25 -0.88
CA ILE A 143 0.88 -15.48 -1.17
C ILE A 143 0.53 -16.92 -0.82
N GLU A 144 1.30 -17.90 -1.30
CA GLU A 144 1.05 -19.32 -1.00
C GLU A 144 1.11 -19.61 0.51
N LYS A 145 2.07 -19.01 1.21
CA LYS A 145 2.18 -19.14 2.66
C LYS A 145 0.94 -18.58 3.37
N GLN A 146 0.49 -17.38 2.99
CA GLN A 146 -0.69 -16.75 3.57
C GLN A 146 -1.97 -17.54 3.30
N ILE A 147 -2.13 -18.09 2.09
CA ILE A 147 -3.26 -18.97 1.74
C ILE A 147 -3.27 -20.19 2.67
N LYS A 148 -2.13 -20.89 2.82
CA LYS A 148 -2.01 -22.04 3.70
C LYS A 148 -2.31 -21.69 5.16
N GLU A 149 -1.85 -20.54 5.65
CA GLU A 149 -2.15 -20.06 7.01
C GLU A 149 -3.66 -19.81 7.19
N ILE A 150 -4.32 -19.16 6.21
CA ILE A 150 -5.76 -18.93 6.24
C ILE A 150 -6.53 -20.25 6.25
N GLU A 151 -6.15 -21.21 5.42
CA GLU A 151 -6.76 -22.54 5.38
C GLU A 151 -6.62 -23.27 6.72
N GLN A 152 -5.44 -23.22 7.34
CA GLN A 152 -5.21 -23.82 8.66
C GLN A 152 -6.08 -23.17 9.74
N ILE A 153 -6.18 -21.83 9.75
CA ILE A 153 -7.03 -21.09 10.68
C ILE A 153 -8.50 -21.45 10.46
N ASN A 154 -8.97 -21.53 9.22
CA ASN A 154 -10.34 -21.90 8.90
C ASN A 154 -10.65 -23.33 9.35
N LYS A 155 -9.75 -24.28 9.10
CA LYS A 155 -9.89 -25.66 9.59
C LYS A 155 -9.96 -25.73 11.11
N TYR A 156 -9.12 -24.97 11.81
CA TYR A 156 -9.17 -24.87 13.27
C TYR A 156 -10.51 -24.29 13.75
N ARG A 157 -10.98 -23.21 13.12
CA ARG A 157 -12.27 -22.59 13.44
C ARG A 157 -13.41 -23.58 13.25
N GLU A 158 -13.46 -24.26 12.12
CA GLU A 158 -14.47 -25.28 11.82
C GLU A 158 -14.48 -26.38 12.89
N GLN A 159 -13.32 -26.96 13.21
CA GLN A 159 -13.21 -27.99 14.24
C GLN A 159 -13.66 -27.49 15.62
N SER A 160 -13.31 -26.26 15.99
CA SER A 160 -13.72 -25.67 17.26
C SER A 160 -15.23 -25.44 17.30
N GLN A 161 -15.82 -24.89 16.24
CA GLN A 161 -17.25 -24.61 16.15
C GLN A 161 -18.08 -25.90 16.17
N ASN A 162 -17.60 -26.95 15.50
CA ASN A 162 -18.24 -28.28 15.55
C ASN A 162 -18.22 -28.89 16.95
N LYS A 163 -17.11 -28.72 17.71
CA LYS A 163 -17.04 -29.16 19.11
C LYS A 163 -18.06 -28.41 19.99
N PHE A 164 -18.15 -27.09 19.82
CA PHE A 164 -19.12 -26.28 20.56
C PHE A 164 -20.56 -26.62 20.20
N ALA A 165 -20.88 -26.80 18.91
CA ALA A 165 -22.21 -27.19 18.46
C ALA A 165 -22.65 -28.55 19.04
N ASN A 166 -21.73 -29.50 19.13
CA ASN A 166 -22.02 -30.80 19.76
C ASN A 166 -22.26 -30.65 21.27
N ALA A 167 -21.44 -29.85 21.96
CA ALA A 167 -21.64 -29.58 23.39
C ALA A 167 -22.98 -28.87 23.67
N GLU A 168 -23.36 -27.93 22.82
CA GLU A 168 -24.66 -27.24 22.90
C GLU A 168 -25.82 -28.21 22.67
N LYS A 169 -25.73 -29.10 21.68
CA LYS A 169 -26.73 -30.16 21.48
C LYS A 169 -26.90 -31.05 22.71
N MET A 170 -25.80 -31.45 23.36
CA MET A 170 -25.88 -32.24 24.60
C MET A 170 -26.52 -31.45 25.75
N MET A 171 -26.10 -30.19 25.95
CA MET A 171 -26.68 -29.33 27.00
C MET A 171 -28.18 -29.09 26.78
N THR A 172 -28.60 -28.88 25.53
CA THR A 172 -30.02 -28.67 25.21
C THR A 172 -30.84 -29.94 25.42
N THR A 173 -30.33 -31.13 25.12
CA THR A 173 -31.03 -32.38 25.45
C THR A 173 -31.16 -32.58 26.95
N ASP A 174 -30.08 -32.37 27.70
CA ASP A 174 -30.07 -32.50 29.17
C ASP A 174 -31.04 -31.51 29.83
N TRP A 175 -31.11 -30.29 29.29
CA TRP A 175 -32.05 -29.26 29.73
C TRP A 175 -33.50 -29.66 29.45
N HIS A 176 -33.82 -30.17 28.25
CA HIS A 176 -35.16 -30.65 27.92
C HIS A 176 -35.59 -31.83 28.80
N ASP A 177 -34.68 -32.76 29.09
CA ASP A 177 -34.97 -33.90 29.95
C ASP A 177 -35.17 -33.48 31.41
N SER A 178 -34.37 -32.52 31.90
CA SER A 178 -34.57 -31.91 33.22
C SER A 178 -35.93 -31.20 33.32
N LEU A 179 -36.32 -30.46 32.28
CA LEU A 179 -37.65 -29.82 32.23
C LEU A 179 -38.78 -30.85 32.25
N ARG A 180 -38.68 -31.91 31.46
CA ARG A 180 -39.70 -32.99 31.45
C ARG A 180 -39.82 -33.69 32.79
N ASN A 181 -38.70 -33.89 33.49
CA ASN A 181 -38.69 -34.51 34.81
C ASN A 181 -39.29 -33.60 35.89
N ASN A 182 -39.12 -32.28 35.78
CA ASN A 182 -39.72 -31.30 36.71
C ASN A 182 -41.21 -31.01 36.45
N LEU A 183 -41.73 -31.38 35.28
CA LEU A 183 -43.15 -31.22 34.91
C LEU A 183 -44.01 -32.44 35.27
N LYS A 184 -43.43 -33.48 35.86
CA LYS A 184 -44.13 -34.65 36.42
C LYS A 184 -44.28 -34.50 37.93
#